data_AF-A0AAD5CA71-F1
#
_entry.id   AF-A0AAD5CA71-F1
#
_cell.length_a   1.000
_cell.length_b   1.000
_cell.length_c   1.000
_cell.angle_alpha   90.00
_cell.angle_beta   90.00
_cell.angle_gamma   90.00
#
_symmetry.space_group_name_H-M   'P 1'
#
loop_
_entity.id
_entity.type
_entity.pdbx_description
1 polymer ?
#
loop_
_entity_poly.entity_id
_entity_poly.type
_entity_poly.pdbx_seq_one_letter_code
_entity_poly.pdbx_strand_id
1 'polypeptide(L)'
;MPTLNGNVKPGRSAVVYSEVETSRLNVPIPLPSVLKSWFHVADGPKSSATSNPDEIAKQFPKLFGQPSAWLKAGGSLPNKSLNIGILLSGGQAPGGHNVIAGIFVVRLMGRAASHITLECALQTHPNIAIIGEEVAALRQTLKSVTNFIANVICKRADAGYNYGIILIPEGLIDFIPEVQQLIAELNEIIAHDVVDQGGAWKKKLRSKSRELFEILPKAIQIQLLLERDPHGNVQVSKIETEKMLIQMVQVELENRKKQGKYNKDFHGQPHFFGYEGRCGLPSNFDSNYSYALGYGAAALLHGGRTGLITSVANLGAPVKDWTVGGTPLTSLMDVERRHGKFKPVIKKAMVDLQGAPFKKFASIRDDWSLKNRYINPGPMQFVGPTSDVINHTLKLELGSQS
;
A
#
# COMPACT_ATOMS: atom_id res chain seq x y z
N MET A 1 -53.67 1.06 -6.96
CA MET A 1 -53.54 2.30 -6.17
C MET A 1 -52.95 1.92 -4.81
N PRO A 2 -52.00 2.68 -4.23
CA PRO A 2 -51.68 4.08 -4.49
C PRO A 2 -50.43 4.29 -5.35
N THR A 3 -50.52 5.37 -6.12
CA THR A 3 -49.50 6.03 -6.93
C THR A 3 -48.59 6.87 -6.05
N LEU A 4 -47.27 6.73 -6.19
CA LEU A 4 -46.33 7.79 -5.84
C LEU A 4 -45.71 8.30 -7.13
N ASN A 5 -46.32 9.36 -7.65
CA ASN A 5 -45.73 10.24 -8.65
C ASN A 5 -44.54 10.95 -8.02
N GLY A 6 -43.39 10.83 -8.66
CA GLY A 6 -42.18 11.59 -8.34
C GLY A 6 -41.16 11.39 -9.44
N ASN A 7 -41.24 12.22 -10.48
CA ASN A 7 -40.19 12.34 -11.49
C ASN A 7 -38.84 12.63 -10.81
N VAL A 8 -37.97 11.63 -10.75
CA VAL A 8 -36.53 11.87 -10.61
C VAL A 8 -35.84 11.03 -11.67
N LYS A 9 -35.37 11.71 -12.72
CA LYS A 9 -34.47 11.13 -13.72
C LYS A 9 -33.24 10.56 -12.97
N PRO A 10 -32.87 9.28 -13.13
CA PRO A 10 -31.62 8.77 -12.59
C PRO A 10 -30.47 9.32 -13.46
N GLY A 11 -29.99 10.49 -13.09
CA GLY A 11 -28.83 11.13 -13.70
C GLY A 11 -27.60 10.97 -12.82
N ARG A 12 -26.59 10.28 -13.39
CA ARG A 12 -25.13 10.32 -13.12
C ARG A 12 -24.52 9.30 -12.13
N SER A 13 -24.01 8.22 -12.73
CA SER A 13 -22.60 7.75 -12.77
C SER A 13 -21.56 8.25 -11.73
N ALA A 14 -20.83 7.26 -11.19
CA ALA A 14 -19.38 7.22 -10.87
C ALA A 14 -18.77 8.16 -9.81
N VAL A 15 -18.42 7.57 -8.66
CA VAL A 15 -17.23 7.90 -7.83
C VAL A 15 -17.01 9.41 -7.56
N VAL A 16 -17.69 9.98 -6.58
CA VAL A 16 -17.37 11.32 -6.08
C VAL A 16 -17.56 11.33 -4.57
N TYR A 17 -16.57 11.85 -3.85
CA TYR A 17 -16.79 12.43 -2.52
C TYR A 17 -18.12 13.20 -2.50
N SER A 18 -18.88 13.08 -1.43
CA SER A 18 -20.02 13.97 -1.22
C SER A 18 -19.57 15.43 -1.35
N GLU A 19 -20.49 16.33 -1.71
CA GLU A 19 -20.22 17.77 -1.72
C GLU A 19 -19.63 18.25 -0.38
N VAL A 20 -20.04 17.60 0.72
CA VAL A 20 -19.53 17.82 2.07
C VAL A 20 -18.06 17.37 2.20
N GLU A 21 -17.68 16.19 1.73
CA GLU A 21 -16.30 15.72 1.80
C GLU A 21 -15.36 16.53 0.90
N THR A 22 -15.80 16.87 -0.31
CA THR A 22 -15.04 17.72 -1.25
C THR A 22 -14.81 19.12 -0.68
N SER A 23 -15.83 19.72 -0.09
CA SER A 23 -15.69 21.01 0.56
C SER A 23 -14.77 20.90 1.79
N ARG A 24 -14.84 19.81 2.57
CA ARG A 24 -14.06 19.64 3.79
C ARG A 24 -12.55 19.47 3.55
N LEU A 25 -12.14 18.85 2.45
CA LEU A 25 -10.72 18.74 2.09
C LEU A 25 -10.03 20.10 1.89
N ASN A 26 -10.78 21.10 1.46
CA ASN A 26 -10.28 22.45 1.20
C ASN A 26 -10.50 23.43 2.35
N VAL A 27 -11.10 22.97 3.46
CA VAL A 27 -11.28 23.83 4.64
C VAL A 27 -9.91 24.10 5.26
N PRO A 28 -9.44 25.36 5.31
CA PRO A 28 -8.22 25.68 6.02
C PRO A 28 -8.41 25.32 7.49
N ILE A 29 -7.41 24.67 8.08
CA ILE A 29 -7.41 24.35 9.51
C ILE A 29 -6.82 25.57 10.23
N PRO A 30 -7.64 26.41 10.88
CA PRO A 30 -7.12 27.61 11.52
C PRO A 30 -6.22 27.21 12.69
N LEU A 31 -4.96 27.65 12.63
CA LEU A 31 -4.05 27.52 13.75
C LEU A 31 -4.38 28.57 14.83
N PRO A 32 -4.33 28.22 16.12
CA PRO A 32 -4.27 29.19 17.22
C PRO A 32 -3.19 30.26 16.95
N SER A 33 -3.46 31.52 17.29
CA SER A 33 -2.57 32.66 16.98
C SER A 33 -1.14 32.48 17.50
N VAL A 34 -0.98 31.85 18.67
CA VAL A 34 0.32 31.56 19.27
C VAL A 34 1.19 30.62 18.42
N LEU A 35 0.58 29.77 17.60
CA LEU A 35 1.28 28.84 16.70
C LEU A 35 1.60 29.46 15.34
N LYS A 36 1.14 30.68 15.05
CA LYS A 36 1.44 31.39 13.79
C LYS A 36 2.77 32.16 13.84
N SER A 37 3.40 32.26 15.01
CA SER A 37 4.67 32.93 15.24
C SER A 37 5.55 32.09 16.16
N TRP A 38 6.79 32.51 16.38
CA TRP A 38 7.64 31.90 17.40
C TRP A 38 7.01 32.00 18.78
N PHE A 39 7.22 30.96 19.59
CA PHE A 39 6.70 30.85 20.93
C PHE A 39 7.75 30.24 21.86
N HIS A 40 7.58 30.45 23.16
CA HIS A 40 8.30 29.77 24.22
C HIS A 40 7.29 29.08 25.13
N VAL A 41 7.76 28.06 25.85
CA VAL A 41 6.97 27.37 26.86
C VAL A 41 7.14 28.10 28.18
N ALA A 42 6.04 28.50 28.78
CA ALA A 42 6.00 29.13 30.09
C ALA A 42 5.29 28.21 31.09
N ASP A 43 5.84 28.14 32.30
CA ASP A 43 5.20 27.41 33.40
C ASP A 43 3.93 28.13 33.85
N GLY A 44 2.91 27.32 34.11
CA GLY A 44 1.64 27.68 34.70
C GLY A 44 1.53 27.18 36.14
N PRO A 45 0.32 27.11 36.70
CA PRO A 45 0.12 26.65 38.07
C PRO A 45 0.52 25.18 38.24
N LYS A 46 0.95 24.83 39.45
CA LYS A 46 1.23 23.44 39.85
C LYS A 46 -0.02 22.59 39.68
N SER A 47 0.16 21.38 39.14
CA SER A 47 -0.92 20.41 38.98
C SER A 47 -1.18 19.62 40.27
N SER A 48 -2.38 19.07 40.40
CA SER A 48 -2.74 18.10 41.44
C SER A 48 -3.63 17.01 40.84
N ALA A 49 -3.77 15.87 41.53
CA ALA A 49 -4.66 14.80 41.10
C ALA A 49 -6.12 15.15 41.43
N THR A 50 -7.05 14.76 40.55
CA THR A 50 -8.49 14.94 40.73
C THR A 50 -9.04 14.16 41.93
N SER A 51 -8.40 13.04 42.29
CA SER A 51 -8.78 12.20 43.43
C SER A 51 -7.53 11.55 44.02
N ASN A 52 -7.53 11.34 45.34
CA ASN A 52 -6.45 10.71 46.13
C ASN A 52 -5.04 11.31 45.90
N PRO A 53 -4.85 12.63 46.08
CA PRO A 53 -3.57 13.28 45.78
C PRO A 53 -2.38 12.70 46.57
N ASP A 54 -2.59 12.33 47.83
CA ASP A 54 -1.52 11.78 48.68
C ASP A 54 -1.04 10.39 48.20
N GLU A 55 -1.93 9.56 47.65
CA GLU A 55 -1.58 8.25 47.11
C GLU A 55 -0.83 8.39 45.78
N ILE A 56 -1.31 9.27 44.90
CA ILE A 56 -0.67 9.52 43.61
C ILE A 56 0.72 10.16 43.80
N ALA A 57 0.86 11.08 44.78
CA ALA A 57 2.14 11.69 45.13
C ALA A 57 3.18 10.64 45.55
N LYS A 58 2.77 9.61 46.30
CA LYS A 58 3.66 8.51 46.69
C LYS A 58 4.11 7.66 45.49
N GLN A 59 3.24 7.42 44.52
CA GLN A 59 3.56 6.60 43.34
C GLN A 59 4.41 7.35 42.31
N PHE A 60 4.22 8.66 42.17
CA PHE A 60 4.91 9.50 41.18
C PHE A 60 5.71 10.64 41.83
N PRO A 61 6.67 10.35 42.72
CA PRO A 61 7.33 11.36 43.57
C PRO A 61 8.17 12.38 42.78
N LYS A 62 8.54 12.06 41.54
CA LYS A 62 9.31 12.96 40.65
C LYS A 62 8.46 13.78 39.70
N LEU A 63 7.17 13.45 39.54
CA LEU A 63 6.28 14.06 38.55
C LEU A 63 5.08 14.75 39.17
N PHE A 64 4.65 14.32 40.36
CA PHE A 64 3.52 14.91 41.06
C PHE A 64 3.79 16.38 41.39
N GLY A 65 2.82 17.25 41.09
CA GLY A 65 2.98 18.69 41.31
C GLY A 65 3.71 19.45 40.19
N GLN A 66 4.06 18.78 39.07
CA GLN A 66 4.66 19.46 37.92
C GLN A 66 3.79 20.64 37.46
N PRO A 67 4.38 21.79 37.12
CA PRO A 67 3.62 22.93 36.61
C PRO A 67 2.96 22.57 35.27
N SER A 68 1.77 23.10 35.05
CA SER A 68 1.15 23.06 33.73
C SER A 68 2.02 23.87 32.75
N ALA A 69 2.01 23.54 31.46
CA ALA A 69 2.80 24.27 30.47
C ALA A 69 1.90 25.02 29.49
N TRP A 70 2.30 26.24 29.12
CA TRP A 70 1.55 27.09 28.19
C TRP A 70 2.48 27.67 27.12
N LEU A 71 1.99 27.77 25.88
CA LEU A 71 2.71 28.47 24.83
C LEU A 71 2.41 29.97 24.92
N LYS A 72 3.46 30.80 24.90
CA LYS A 72 3.36 32.26 24.80
C LYS A 72 4.13 32.75 23.59
N ALA A 73 3.56 33.75 22.90
CA ALA A 73 4.22 34.36 21.76
C ALA A 73 5.58 34.95 22.14
N GLY A 74 6.53 34.90 21.22
CA GLY A 74 7.93 35.27 21.42
C GLY A 74 8.80 34.05 21.66
N GLY A 75 10.03 34.06 21.13
CA GLY A 75 10.96 32.93 21.19
C GLY A 75 11.87 32.92 19.98
N SER A 76 12.83 31.98 19.96
CA SER A 76 13.74 31.72 18.83
C SER A 76 13.80 30.24 18.53
N LEU A 77 14.18 29.89 17.29
CA LEU A 77 14.37 28.50 16.88
C LEU A 77 15.44 27.82 17.75
N PRO A 78 15.12 26.69 18.40
CA PRO A 78 16.15 25.82 18.93
C PRO A 78 17.02 25.35 17.76
N ASN A 79 18.34 25.52 17.88
CA ASN A 79 19.28 25.19 16.79
C ASN A 79 19.53 23.67 16.65
N LYS A 80 18.62 22.83 17.16
CA LYS A 80 18.77 21.38 17.26
C LYS A 80 17.49 20.68 16.80
N SER A 81 17.63 19.78 15.83
CA SER A 81 16.53 18.92 15.38
C SER A 81 16.09 17.96 16.49
N LEU A 82 14.80 17.64 16.53
CA LEU A 82 14.20 16.71 17.48
C LEU A 82 13.73 15.45 16.73
N ASN A 83 13.97 14.29 17.32
CA ASN A 83 13.34 13.03 16.91
C ASN A 83 12.15 12.78 17.83
N ILE A 84 10.94 12.73 17.27
CA ILE A 84 9.70 12.59 18.04
C ILE A 84 9.03 11.27 17.65
N GLY A 85 8.74 10.41 18.62
CA GLY A 85 7.89 9.23 18.45
C GLY A 85 6.43 9.55 18.81
N ILE A 86 5.49 9.13 17.98
CA ILE A 86 4.05 9.33 18.20
C ILE A 86 3.39 7.95 18.32
N LEU A 87 2.60 7.73 19.37
CA LEU A 87 1.77 6.56 19.57
C LEU A 87 0.30 7.00 19.67
N LEU A 88 -0.56 6.49 18.79
CA LEU A 88 -2.00 6.60 18.94
C LEU A 88 -2.48 5.40 19.77
N SER A 89 -3.03 5.68 20.95
CA SER A 89 -3.50 4.65 21.89
C SER A 89 -4.96 4.91 22.27
N GLY A 90 -5.72 3.84 22.53
CA GLY A 90 -7.16 3.89 22.81
C GLY A 90 -8.04 3.58 21.59
N GLY A 91 -9.34 3.81 21.72
CA GLY A 91 -10.31 3.65 20.64
C GLY A 91 -10.13 4.68 19.52
N GLN A 92 -10.59 4.36 18.32
CA GLN A 92 -10.51 5.27 17.17
C GLN A 92 -11.34 6.54 17.43
N ALA A 93 -10.76 7.70 17.14
CA ALA A 93 -11.42 9.00 17.30
C ALA A 93 -11.26 9.88 16.04
N PRO A 94 -12.33 10.57 15.58
CA PRO A 94 -12.24 11.54 14.51
C PRO A 94 -11.17 12.61 14.80
N GLY A 95 -10.29 12.87 13.83
CA GLY A 95 -9.22 13.87 13.94
C GLY A 95 -7.81 13.31 14.14
N GLY A 96 -7.65 12.02 14.46
CA GLY A 96 -6.33 11.39 14.63
C GLY A 96 -5.42 11.53 13.41
N HIS A 97 -5.97 11.48 12.19
CA HIS A 97 -5.20 11.68 10.96
C HIS A 97 -4.67 13.11 10.80
N ASN A 98 -5.34 14.12 11.38
CA ASN A 98 -4.84 15.50 11.36
C ASN A 98 -3.68 15.72 12.34
N VAL A 99 -3.39 14.73 13.20
CA VAL A 99 -2.25 14.76 14.14
C VAL A 99 -0.93 14.39 13.43
N ILE A 100 -0.98 13.64 12.32
CA ILE A 100 0.21 13.12 11.63
C ILE A 100 0.21 13.61 10.17
N ALA A 101 1.19 14.45 9.82
CA ALA A 101 1.48 14.80 8.42
C ALA A 101 2.74 14.07 7.96
N GLY A 102 2.72 13.43 6.78
CA GLY A 102 3.87 12.71 6.25
C GLY A 102 3.64 12.04 4.91
N ILE A 103 4.67 11.38 4.38
CA ILE A 103 4.56 10.55 3.18
C ILE A 103 4.46 9.09 3.62
N PHE A 104 3.35 8.46 3.27
CA PHE A 104 3.08 7.06 3.59
C PHE A 104 3.47 6.18 2.41
N VAL A 105 4.30 5.16 2.67
CA VAL A 105 4.63 4.12 1.68
C VAL A 105 3.98 2.82 2.14
N VAL A 106 2.93 2.43 1.44
CA VAL A 106 2.08 1.29 1.76
C VAL A 106 2.43 0.14 0.83
N ARG A 107 3.05 -0.89 1.39
CA ARG A 107 3.21 -2.19 0.74
C ARG A 107 1.91 -2.97 0.86
N LEU A 108 1.42 -3.46 -0.26
CA LEU A 108 0.21 -4.27 -0.35
C LEU A 108 0.59 -5.70 -0.68
N MET A 109 -0.01 -6.64 0.04
CA MET A 109 0.19 -8.06 -0.23
C MET A 109 -0.20 -8.40 -1.67
N GLY A 110 0.60 -9.23 -2.32
CA GLY A 110 0.47 -9.46 -3.76
C GLY A 110 1.77 -10.02 -4.29
N ARG A 111 2.05 -11.29 -3.96
CA ARG A 111 3.35 -11.93 -4.22
C ARG A 111 3.75 -11.84 -5.68
N ALA A 112 2.84 -12.21 -6.58
CA ALA A 112 3.18 -12.46 -7.98
C ALA A 112 2.59 -11.45 -8.96
N ALA A 113 1.56 -10.69 -8.60
CA ALA A 113 0.86 -9.78 -9.51
C ALA A 113 0.39 -8.54 -8.76
N SER A 114 0.24 -7.43 -9.47
CA SER A 114 -0.13 -6.14 -8.87
C SER A 114 -1.64 -5.88 -8.81
N HIS A 115 -2.49 -6.90 -8.97
CA HIS A 115 -3.96 -6.75 -8.98
C HIS A 115 -4.49 -5.99 -7.76
N ILE A 116 -4.02 -6.35 -6.55
CA ILE A 116 -4.42 -5.68 -5.31
C ILE A 116 -3.96 -4.22 -5.30
N THR A 117 -2.72 -3.95 -5.69
CA THR A 117 -2.19 -2.58 -5.79
C THR A 117 -2.98 -1.73 -6.78
N LEU A 118 -3.32 -2.29 -7.94
CA LEU A 118 -4.11 -1.61 -8.97
C LEU A 118 -5.54 -1.33 -8.47
N GLU A 119 -6.19 -2.30 -7.85
CA GLU A 119 -7.52 -2.12 -7.28
C GLU A 119 -7.53 -1.06 -6.17
N CYS A 120 -6.58 -1.12 -5.22
CA CYS A 120 -6.45 -0.11 -4.18
C CYS A 120 -6.16 1.28 -4.78
N ALA A 121 -5.37 1.36 -5.86
CA ALA A 121 -5.12 2.62 -6.53
C ALA A 121 -6.40 3.21 -7.16
N LEU A 122 -7.20 2.37 -7.82
CA LEU A 122 -8.51 2.76 -8.38
C LEU A 122 -9.50 3.18 -7.30
N GLN A 123 -9.45 2.57 -6.11
CA GLN A 123 -10.34 2.89 -4.99
C GLN A 123 -9.92 4.13 -4.19
N THR A 124 -8.63 4.46 -4.11
CA THR A 124 -8.12 5.45 -3.13
C THR A 124 -7.37 6.62 -3.76
N HIS A 125 -7.06 6.55 -5.06
CA HIS A 125 -6.37 7.60 -5.81
C HIS A 125 -5.08 8.10 -5.12
N PRO A 126 -4.12 7.20 -4.82
CA PRO A 126 -2.86 7.59 -4.21
C PRO A 126 -2.07 8.50 -5.17
N ASN A 127 -1.11 9.25 -4.64
CA ASN A 127 -0.26 10.06 -5.52
C ASN A 127 0.65 9.18 -6.38
N ILE A 128 1.07 8.03 -5.86
CA ILE A 128 1.86 7.06 -6.61
C ILE A 128 1.30 5.68 -6.36
N ALA A 129 1.11 4.90 -7.42
CA ALA A 129 0.95 3.46 -7.35
C ALA A 129 1.90 2.82 -8.37
N ILE A 130 2.75 1.91 -7.92
CA ILE A 130 3.70 1.21 -8.78
C ILE A 130 3.07 -0.11 -9.22
N ILE A 131 3.02 -0.37 -10.53
CA ILE A 131 2.52 -1.63 -11.08
C ILE A 131 3.73 -2.45 -11.54
N GLY A 132 3.97 -3.59 -10.90
CA GLY A 132 5.13 -4.44 -11.17
C GLY A 132 5.21 -4.87 -12.63
N GLU A 133 4.09 -5.23 -13.24
CA GLU A 133 4.01 -5.62 -14.64
C GLU A 133 4.48 -4.50 -15.58
N GLU A 134 4.16 -3.23 -15.27
CA GLU A 134 4.63 -2.07 -16.02
C GLU A 134 6.14 -1.83 -15.81
N VAL A 135 6.63 -1.99 -14.58
CA VAL A 135 8.06 -1.91 -14.23
C VAL A 135 8.87 -2.91 -15.06
N ALA A 136 8.40 -4.15 -15.16
CA ALA A 136 9.03 -5.20 -15.94
C ALA A 136 8.96 -4.90 -17.45
N ALA A 137 7.80 -4.51 -17.97
CA ALA A 137 7.60 -4.19 -19.38
C ALA A 137 8.47 -3.02 -19.86
N LEU A 138 8.63 -1.99 -19.03
CA LEU A 138 9.47 -0.83 -19.30
C LEU A 138 10.94 -1.05 -18.90
N ARG A 139 11.29 -2.24 -18.39
CA ARG A 139 12.63 -2.60 -17.91
C ARG A 139 13.23 -1.57 -16.96
N GLN A 140 12.41 -1.03 -16.07
CA GLN A 140 12.83 0.00 -15.12
C GLN A 140 13.86 -0.57 -14.15
N THR A 141 14.86 0.26 -13.81
CA THR A 141 15.84 -0.04 -12.76
C THR A 141 15.30 0.42 -11.40
N LEU A 142 15.86 -0.10 -10.32
CA LEU A 142 15.54 0.33 -8.97
C LEU A 142 15.82 1.82 -8.78
N LYS A 143 16.89 2.32 -9.41
CA LYS A 143 17.21 3.75 -9.47
C LYS A 143 16.15 4.56 -10.23
N SER A 144 15.64 4.05 -11.36
CA SER A 144 14.57 4.69 -12.12
C SER A 144 13.29 4.84 -11.29
N VAL A 145 12.89 3.77 -10.60
CA VAL A 145 11.71 3.77 -9.70
C VAL A 145 11.91 4.79 -8.56
N THR A 146 13.09 4.79 -7.94
CA THR A 146 13.45 5.74 -6.87
C THR A 146 13.40 7.19 -7.36
N ASN A 147 13.99 7.46 -8.53
CA ASN A 147 14.01 8.78 -9.13
C ASN A 147 12.62 9.27 -9.50
N PHE A 148 11.75 8.37 -9.99
CA PHE A 148 10.35 8.71 -10.28
C PHE A 148 9.63 9.16 -9.01
N ILE A 149 9.76 8.42 -7.90
CA ILE A 149 9.18 8.80 -6.61
C ILE A 149 9.72 10.14 -6.14
N ALA A 150 11.05 10.32 -6.14
CA ALA A 150 11.68 11.56 -5.72
C ALA A 150 11.25 12.75 -6.60
N ASN A 151 11.06 12.55 -7.91
CA ASN A 151 10.56 13.58 -8.82
C ASN A 151 9.15 14.05 -8.46
N VAL A 152 8.24 13.12 -8.17
CA VAL A 152 6.87 13.45 -7.75
C VAL A 152 6.89 14.19 -6.42
N ILE A 153 7.71 13.73 -5.45
CA ILE A 153 7.85 14.41 -4.14
C ILE A 153 8.37 15.84 -4.31
N CYS A 154 9.41 16.06 -5.11
CA CYS A 154 9.91 17.42 -5.39
C CYS A 154 8.82 18.31 -5.99
N LYS A 155 8.12 17.85 -7.04
CA LYS A 155 7.05 18.62 -7.69
C LYS A 155 5.90 18.95 -6.73
N ARG A 156 5.53 18.01 -5.86
CA ARG A 156 4.52 18.23 -4.83
C ARG A 156 4.99 19.23 -3.78
N ALA A 157 6.25 19.14 -3.34
CA ALA A 157 6.85 20.08 -2.40
C ALA A 157 6.89 21.51 -2.96
N ASP A 158 7.19 21.68 -4.25
CA ASP A 158 7.13 22.96 -4.96
C ASP A 158 5.70 23.54 -4.98
N ALA A 159 4.70 22.67 -5.07
CA ALA A 159 3.29 23.02 -4.94
C ALA A 159 2.80 23.21 -3.48
N GLY A 160 3.71 23.13 -2.49
CA GLY A 160 3.39 23.28 -1.08
C GLY A 160 2.87 22.01 -0.38
N TYR A 161 2.83 20.87 -1.08
CA TYR A 161 2.39 19.59 -0.53
C TYR A 161 3.59 18.75 -0.08
N ASN A 162 3.83 18.73 1.24
CA ASN A 162 4.90 17.93 1.87
C ASN A 162 4.37 16.59 2.43
N TYR A 163 3.33 16.04 1.81
CA TYR A 163 2.68 14.79 2.19
C TYR A 163 2.20 14.04 0.95
N GLY A 164 1.95 12.75 1.10
CA GLY A 164 1.40 11.92 0.03
C GLY A 164 1.32 10.44 0.38
N ILE A 165 0.70 9.67 -0.50
CA ILE A 165 0.53 8.22 -0.37
C ILE A 165 1.14 7.53 -1.59
N ILE A 166 1.97 6.52 -1.33
CA ILE A 166 2.63 5.67 -2.32
C ILE A 166 2.20 4.24 -2.08
N LEU A 167 1.58 3.59 -3.07
CA LEU A 167 1.26 2.17 -3.04
C LEU A 167 2.29 1.37 -3.82
N ILE A 168 2.77 0.27 -3.24
CA ILE A 168 3.68 -0.67 -3.90
C ILE A 168 3.20 -2.12 -3.71
N PRO A 169 3.32 -2.99 -4.73
CA PRO A 169 3.09 -4.41 -4.56
C PRO A 169 4.23 -5.02 -3.75
N GLU A 170 3.90 -5.95 -2.86
CA GLU A 170 4.89 -6.72 -2.11
C GLU A 170 5.90 -7.40 -3.03
N GLY A 171 5.43 -7.93 -4.17
CA GLY A 171 6.24 -8.57 -5.19
C GLY A 171 7.15 -7.64 -6.01
N LEU A 172 7.18 -6.32 -5.78
CA LEU A 172 7.80 -5.35 -6.70
C LEU A 172 9.25 -5.69 -7.10
N ILE A 173 10.04 -6.20 -6.17
CA ILE A 173 11.45 -6.58 -6.43
C ILE A 173 11.59 -7.67 -7.51
N ASP A 174 10.61 -8.57 -7.62
CA ASP A 174 10.59 -9.63 -8.62
C ASP A 174 10.25 -9.10 -10.01
N PHE A 175 9.85 -7.83 -10.15
CA PHE A 175 9.56 -7.20 -11.43
C PHE A 175 10.70 -6.31 -11.95
N ILE A 176 11.72 -6.05 -11.12
CA ILE A 176 12.86 -5.21 -11.50
C ILE A 176 13.95 -6.13 -12.11
N PRO A 177 14.25 -6.04 -13.42
CA PRO A 177 15.10 -7.03 -14.09
C PRO A 177 16.52 -7.17 -13.51
N GLU A 178 17.12 -6.06 -13.08
CA GLU A 178 18.45 -6.07 -12.46
C GLU A 178 18.44 -6.74 -11.07
N VAL A 179 17.33 -6.65 -10.34
CA VAL A 179 17.15 -7.33 -9.05
C VAL A 179 16.88 -8.82 -9.26
N GLN A 180 16.09 -9.19 -10.27
CA GLN A 180 15.92 -10.60 -10.66
C GLN A 180 17.26 -11.27 -11.00
N GLN A 181 18.10 -10.59 -11.77
CA GLN A 181 19.44 -11.08 -12.12
C GLN A 181 20.31 -11.25 -10.87
N LEU A 182 20.30 -10.27 -9.96
CA LEU A 182 20.99 -10.37 -8.67
C LEU A 182 20.46 -11.56 -7.84
N ILE A 183 19.14 -11.72 -7.73
CA ILE A 183 18.53 -12.84 -7.01
C ILE A 183 18.93 -14.19 -7.61
N ALA A 184 18.94 -14.31 -8.93
CA ALA A 184 19.36 -15.54 -9.62
C ALA A 184 20.82 -15.89 -9.30
N GLU A 185 21.74 -14.91 -9.36
CA GLU A 185 23.15 -15.11 -8.99
C GLU A 185 23.30 -15.47 -7.51
N LEU A 186 22.57 -14.81 -6.62
CA LEU A 186 22.56 -15.14 -5.19
C LEU A 186 22.04 -16.55 -4.93
N ASN A 187 21.03 -17.00 -5.67
CA ASN A 187 20.48 -18.36 -5.54
C ASN A 187 21.53 -19.42 -5.89
N GLU A 188 22.28 -19.20 -6.96
CA GLU A 188 23.36 -20.11 -7.36
C GLU A 188 24.46 -20.17 -6.29
N ILE A 189 24.86 -19.02 -5.74
CA ILE A 189 25.87 -18.93 -4.69
C ILE A 189 25.39 -19.62 -3.40
N ILE A 190 24.19 -19.31 -2.91
CA ILE A 190 23.65 -19.88 -1.66
C ILE A 190 23.46 -21.40 -1.77
N ALA A 191 23.17 -21.93 -2.95
CA ALA A 191 22.98 -23.36 -3.15
C ALA A 191 24.29 -24.16 -3.14
N HIS A 192 25.45 -23.55 -3.44
CA HIS A 192 26.71 -24.26 -3.65
C HIS A 192 27.84 -23.82 -2.72
N ASP A 193 27.73 -22.64 -2.08
CA ASP A 193 28.80 -22.04 -1.28
C ASP A 193 28.30 -21.65 0.11
N VAL A 194 29.24 -21.63 1.08
CA VAL A 194 29.01 -21.01 2.38
C VAL A 194 29.14 -19.49 2.21
N VAL A 195 28.05 -18.76 2.46
CA VAL A 195 28.07 -17.29 2.51
C VAL A 195 28.88 -16.87 3.73
N ASP A 196 30.15 -16.53 3.51
CA ASP A 196 31.08 -16.15 4.58
C ASP A 196 30.83 -14.73 5.08
N GLN A 197 31.08 -14.50 6.38
CA GLN A 197 31.00 -13.14 6.95
C GLN A 197 32.05 -12.18 6.37
N GLY A 198 33.14 -12.72 5.79
CA GLY A 198 34.21 -11.96 5.13
C GLY A 198 33.82 -11.38 3.77
N GLY A 199 32.69 -11.78 3.19
CA GLY A 199 32.15 -11.21 1.95
C GLY A 199 32.93 -11.60 0.70
N ALA A 200 33.74 -12.67 0.72
CA ALA A 200 34.49 -13.13 -0.43
C ALA A 200 33.56 -13.56 -1.58
N TRP A 201 32.38 -14.09 -1.24
CA TRP A 201 31.33 -14.46 -2.18
C TRP A 201 30.86 -13.28 -3.07
N LYS A 202 30.97 -12.03 -2.61
CA LYS A 202 30.60 -10.84 -3.40
C LYS A 202 31.42 -10.73 -4.69
N LYS A 203 32.65 -11.28 -4.71
CA LYS A 203 33.50 -11.32 -5.89
C LYS A 203 32.98 -12.25 -6.99
N LYS A 204 32.08 -13.19 -6.64
CA LYS A 204 31.42 -14.11 -7.58
C LYS A 204 30.24 -13.46 -8.31
N LEU A 205 29.66 -12.40 -7.74
CA LEU A 205 28.64 -11.59 -8.44
C LEU A 205 29.26 -10.89 -9.65
N ARG A 206 28.45 -10.74 -10.71
CA ARG A 206 28.79 -9.88 -11.85
C ARG A 206 28.93 -8.43 -11.37
N SER A 207 29.71 -7.61 -12.08
CA SER A 207 29.99 -6.22 -11.68
C SER A 207 28.71 -5.41 -11.41
N LYS A 208 27.74 -5.45 -12.33
CA LYS A 208 26.45 -4.77 -12.18
C LYS A 208 25.64 -5.27 -10.99
N SER A 209 25.58 -6.59 -10.78
CA SER A 209 24.86 -7.20 -9.66
C SER A 209 25.52 -6.83 -8.33
N ARG A 210 26.85 -6.74 -8.28
CA ARG A 210 27.62 -6.30 -7.12
C ARG A 210 27.38 -4.83 -6.80
N GLU A 211 27.46 -3.95 -7.80
CA GLU A 211 27.15 -2.52 -7.64
C GLU A 211 25.73 -2.31 -7.12
N LEU A 212 24.74 -3.01 -7.69
CA LEU A 212 23.36 -2.99 -7.20
C LEU A 212 23.29 -3.43 -5.74
N PHE A 213 23.90 -4.58 -5.40
CA PHE A 213 23.91 -5.11 -4.05
C PHE A 213 24.52 -4.14 -3.03
N GLU A 214 25.59 -3.43 -3.40
CA GLU A 214 26.26 -2.46 -2.53
C GLU A 214 25.43 -1.19 -2.28
N ILE A 215 24.59 -0.79 -3.25
CA ILE A 215 23.68 0.37 -3.12
C ILE A 215 22.46 0.04 -2.27
N LEU A 216 22.06 -1.24 -2.19
CA LEU A 216 20.92 -1.65 -1.36
C LEU A 216 21.20 -1.38 0.12
N PRO A 217 20.17 -1.02 0.91
CA PRO A 217 20.33 -0.92 2.35
C PRO A 217 20.80 -2.23 2.99
N LYS A 218 21.61 -2.13 4.07
CA LYS A 218 22.16 -3.29 4.77
C LYS A 218 21.09 -4.30 5.22
N ALA A 219 19.93 -3.82 5.68
CA ALA A 219 18.83 -4.68 6.08
C ALA A 219 18.32 -5.53 4.90
N ILE A 220 18.21 -4.95 3.70
CA ILE A 220 17.77 -5.63 2.49
C ILE A 220 18.83 -6.60 1.98
N GLN A 221 20.12 -6.21 2.03
CA GLN A 221 21.22 -7.11 1.72
C GLN A 221 21.14 -8.41 2.54
N ILE A 222 20.86 -8.30 3.85
CA ILE A 222 20.68 -9.45 4.74
C ILE A 222 19.41 -10.24 4.37
N GLN A 223 18.28 -9.55 4.12
CA GLN A 223 17.02 -10.21 3.75
C GLN A 223 17.11 -11.00 2.44
N LEU A 224 17.89 -10.53 1.45
CA LEU A 224 18.14 -11.25 0.19
C LEU A 224 18.99 -12.53 0.37
N LEU A 225 19.72 -12.64 1.47
CA LEU A 225 20.56 -13.79 1.82
C LEU A 225 19.83 -14.80 2.71
N LEU A 226 18.59 -14.54 3.11
CA LEU A 226 17.78 -15.48 3.90
C LEU A 226 17.52 -16.80 3.17
N GLU A 227 17.27 -17.85 3.94
CA GLU A 227 16.91 -19.16 3.40
C GLU A 227 15.69 -19.08 2.46
N ARG A 228 15.76 -19.87 1.38
CA ARG A 228 14.70 -19.94 0.37
C ARG A 228 13.50 -20.71 0.89
N ASP A 229 12.34 -20.47 0.29
CA ASP A 229 11.14 -21.28 0.58
C ASP A 229 11.30 -22.74 0.07
N PRO A 230 10.41 -23.68 0.45
CA PRO A 230 10.49 -25.07 -0.01
C PRO A 230 10.44 -25.27 -1.53
N HIS A 231 10.13 -24.21 -2.29
CA HIS A 231 10.10 -24.20 -3.75
C HIS A 231 11.31 -23.49 -4.36
N GLY A 232 12.31 -23.11 -3.55
CA GLY A 232 13.54 -22.44 -3.98
C GLY A 232 13.39 -20.95 -4.26
N ASN A 233 12.26 -20.32 -3.92
CA ASN A 233 12.05 -18.89 -4.17
C ASN A 233 12.53 -18.04 -2.99
N VAL A 234 12.88 -16.79 -3.30
CA VAL A 234 13.11 -15.77 -2.27
C VAL A 234 11.80 -15.54 -1.52
N GLN A 235 11.90 -15.39 -0.20
CA GLN A 235 10.75 -15.07 0.64
C GLN A 235 10.42 -13.58 0.52
N VAL A 236 9.85 -13.16 -0.62
CA VAL A 236 9.57 -11.76 -0.95
C VAL A 236 8.73 -11.05 0.12
N SER A 237 7.85 -11.78 0.80
CA SER A 237 7.05 -11.24 1.90
C SER A 237 7.85 -10.80 3.12
N LYS A 238 9.06 -11.32 3.30
CA LYS A 238 10.02 -10.90 4.33
C LYS A 238 10.89 -9.73 3.88
N ILE A 239 10.85 -9.36 2.60
CA ILE A 239 11.63 -8.25 2.07
C ILE A 239 10.82 -6.97 2.25
N GLU A 240 11.34 -6.08 3.09
CA GLU A 240 10.70 -4.82 3.46
C GLU A 240 10.92 -3.76 2.37
N THR A 241 10.34 -4.01 1.20
CA THR A 241 10.50 -3.22 -0.03
C THR A 241 10.09 -1.76 0.18
N GLU A 242 9.11 -1.47 1.04
CA GLU A 242 8.70 -0.12 1.42
C GLU A 242 9.81 0.62 2.16
N LYS A 243 10.48 -0.04 3.12
CA LYS A 243 11.59 0.55 3.86
C LYS A 243 12.81 0.75 2.97
N MET A 244 13.05 -0.19 2.06
CA MET A 244 14.07 -0.05 1.02
C MET A 244 13.86 1.23 0.20
N LEU A 245 12.67 1.38 -0.38
CA LEU A 245 12.35 2.54 -1.22
C LEU A 245 12.40 3.85 -0.42
N ILE A 246 11.90 3.87 0.82
CA ILE A 246 12.00 5.05 1.69
C ILE A 246 13.46 5.48 1.85
N GLN A 247 14.37 4.55 2.18
CA GLN A 247 15.78 4.88 2.39
C GLN A 247 16.47 5.32 1.10
N MET A 248 16.17 4.68 -0.03
CA MET A 248 16.73 5.07 -1.32
C MET A 248 16.24 6.45 -1.77
N VAL A 249 14.94 6.73 -1.60
CA VAL A 249 14.35 8.05 -1.87
C VAL A 249 14.94 9.11 -0.94
N GLN A 250 15.16 8.79 0.34
CA GLN A 250 15.79 9.70 1.28
C GLN A 250 17.21 10.08 0.83
N VAL A 251 18.05 9.10 0.45
CA VAL A 251 19.40 9.37 -0.08
C VAL A 251 19.35 10.24 -1.34
N GLU A 252 18.42 9.96 -2.25
CA GLU A 252 18.25 10.73 -3.48
C GLU A 252 17.78 12.17 -3.20
N LEU A 253 16.82 12.37 -2.29
CA LEU A 253 16.35 13.70 -1.90
C LEU A 253 17.44 14.51 -1.16
N GLU A 254 18.27 13.88 -0.35
CA GLU A 254 19.44 14.53 0.27
C GLU A 254 20.48 14.95 -0.78
N ASN A 255 20.71 14.13 -1.82
CA ASN A 255 21.56 14.52 -2.94
C ASN A 255 20.97 15.73 -3.70
N ARG A 256 19.65 15.77 -3.90
CA ARG A 256 18.97 16.93 -4.49
C ARG A 256 19.02 18.16 -3.60
N LYS A 257 18.97 17.98 -2.27
CA LYS A 257 19.12 19.06 -1.28
C LYS A 257 20.50 19.71 -1.38
N LYS A 258 21.57 18.91 -1.48
CA LYS A 258 22.94 19.39 -1.74
C LYS A 258 23.08 20.15 -3.07
N GLN A 259 22.27 19.79 -4.06
CA GLN A 259 22.22 20.48 -5.37
C GLN A 259 21.28 21.70 -5.39
N GLY A 260 20.63 22.04 -4.27
CA GLY A 260 19.63 23.12 -4.21
C GLY A 260 18.32 22.84 -4.95
N LYS A 261 18.06 21.59 -5.35
CA LYS A 261 16.83 21.16 -6.07
C LYS A 261 15.72 20.67 -5.16
N TYR A 262 15.96 20.60 -3.86
CA TYR A 262 14.98 20.22 -2.85
C TYR A 262 15.33 20.94 -1.55
N ASN A 263 14.36 21.55 -0.87
CA ASN A 263 14.61 22.37 0.32
C ASN A 263 13.72 21.98 1.51
N LYS A 264 13.09 20.81 1.45
CA LYS A 264 12.21 20.29 2.50
C LYS A 264 12.86 19.10 3.19
N ASP A 265 12.21 18.60 4.23
CA ASP A 265 12.59 17.37 4.91
C ASP A 265 11.66 16.23 4.47
N PHE A 266 12.22 15.04 4.33
CA PHE A 266 11.48 13.85 3.92
C PHE A 266 11.35 12.89 5.09
N HIS A 267 10.11 12.57 5.45
CA HIS A 267 9.76 11.59 6.48
C HIS A 267 8.83 10.54 5.89
N GLY A 268 9.41 9.44 5.42
CA GLY A 268 8.67 8.28 4.92
C GLY A 268 8.21 7.37 6.05
N GLN A 269 6.92 7.03 6.04
CA GLN A 269 6.31 6.09 7.00
C GLN A 269 5.96 4.78 6.30
N PRO A 270 6.60 3.65 6.67
CA PRO A 270 6.32 2.36 6.08
C PRO A 270 5.05 1.75 6.67
N HIS A 271 4.18 1.22 5.80
CA HIS A 271 3.05 0.37 6.19
C HIS A 271 3.07 -0.89 5.35
N PHE A 272 2.66 -2.01 5.95
CA PHE A 272 2.42 -3.25 5.22
C PHE A 272 1.04 -3.79 5.58
N PHE A 273 0.15 -3.84 4.60
CA PHE A 273 -1.19 -4.39 4.75
C PHE A 273 -1.31 -5.70 3.97
N GLY A 274 -1.72 -6.75 4.66
CA GLY A 274 -1.86 -8.10 4.10
C GLY A 274 -2.63 -9.04 5.02
N TYR A 275 -2.01 -9.47 6.12
CA TYR A 275 -2.56 -10.51 7.00
C TYR A 275 -3.93 -10.14 7.59
N GLU A 276 -4.11 -8.89 7.97
CA GLU A 276 -5.37 -8.35 8.51
C GLU A 276 -6.53 -8.44 7.50
N GLY A 277 -6.25 -8.42 6.20
CA GLY A 277 -7.27 -8.55 5.15
C GLY A 277 -7.65 -9.99 4.81
N ARG A 278 -6.88 -11.00 5.28
CA ARG A 278 -7.06 -12.41 4.91
C ARG A 278 -8.07 -13.17 5.77
N CYS A 279 -8.29 -12.71 6.99
CA CYS A 279 -9.17 -13.36 7.96
C CYS A 279 -10.30 -12.42 8.42
N GLY A 280 -10.64 -11.42 7.60
CA GLY A 280 -11.78 -10.55 7.82
C GLY A 280 -13.11 -11.22 7.48
N LEU A 281 -14.22 -10.56 7.86
CA LEU A 281 -15.55 -10.96 7.39
C LEU A 281 -15.62 -10.81 5.86
N PRO A 282 -16.11 -11.82 5.12
CA PRO A 282 -16.25 -11.73 3.67
C PRO A 282 -17.33 -10.72 3.29
N SER A 283 -17.15 -10.01 2.17
CA SER A 283 -18.19 -9.14 1.60
C SER A 283 -19.45 -9.93 1.23
N ASN A 284 -20.58 -9.26 0.98
CA ASN A 284 -21.77 -9.95 0.44
C ASN A 284 -21.43 -10.64 -0.90
N PHE A 285 -20.61 -10.00 -1.74
CA PHE A 285 -20.12 -10.59 -2.98
C PHE A 285 -19.35 -11.89 -2.72
N ASP A 286 -18.33 -11.87 -1.87
CA ASP A 286 -17.49 -13.04 -1.58
C ASP A 286 -18.28 -14.15 -0.86
N SER A 287 -19.23 -13.78 0.00
CA SER A 287 -20.12 -14.73 0.68
C SER A 287 -20.98 -15.49 -0.33
N ASN A 288 -21.65 -14.77 -1.23
CA ASN A 288 -22.47 -15.36 -2.28
C ASN A 288 -21.62 -16.16 -3.28
N TYR A 289 -20.48 -15.62 -3.69
CA TYR A 289 -19.58 -16.25 -4.66
C TYR A 289 -19.00 -17.56 -4.10
N SER A 290 -18.50 -17.56 -2.87
CA SER A 290 -17.97 -18.74 -2.21
C SER A 290 -19.04 -19.80 -1.95
N TYR A 291 -20.26 -19.37 -1.57
CA TYR A 291 -21.39 -20.27 -1.39
C TYR A 291 -21.78 -20.95 -2.71
N ALA A 292 -21.88 -20.19 -3.80
CA ALA A 292 -22.16 -20.70 -5.13
C ALA A 292 -21.08 -21.66 -5.64
N LEU A 293 -19.79 -21.37 -5.39
CA LEU A 293 -18.68 -22.28 -5.68
C LEU A 293 -18.78 -23.60 -4.90
N GLY A 294 -19.12 -23.55 -3.61
CA GLY A 294 -19.30 -24.74 -2.79
C GLY A 294 -20.46 -25.62 -3.27
N TYR A 295 -21.63 -25.00 -3.51
CA TYR A 295 -22.80 -25.70 -4.05
C TYR A 295 -22.53 -26.27 -5.45
N GLY A 296 -21.88 -25.50 -6.32
CA GLY A 296 -21.50 -25.94 -7.65
C GLY A 296 -20.56 -27.15 -7.62
N ALA A 297 -19.58 -27.16 -6.69
CA ALA A 297 -18.68 -28.30 -6.52
C ALA A 297 -19.45 -29.58 -6.13
N ALA A 298 -20.38 -29.48 -5.18
CA ALA A 298 -21.22 -30.61 -4.76
C ALA A 298 -22.11 -31.11 -5.91
N ALA A 299 -22.72 -30.21 -6.68
CA ALA A 299 -23.54 -30.56 -7.83
C ALA A 299 -22.74 -31.25 -8.94
N LEU A 300 -21.54 -30.76 -9.25
CA LEU A 300 -20.63 -31.38 -10.23
C LEU A 300 -20.20 -32.79 -9.79
N LEU A 301 -19.86 -32.94 -8.51
CA LEU A 301 -19.48 -34.23 -7.93
C LEU A 301 -20.66 -35.22 -7.97
N HIS A 302 -21.86 -34.77 -7.57
CA HIS A 302 -23.07 -35.59 -7.63
C HIS A 302 -23.40 -36.03 -9.07
N GLY A 303 -23.14 -35.17 -10.06
CA GLY A 303 -23.24 -35.48 -11.48
C GLY A 303 -22.11 -36.36 -12.04
N GLY A 304 -21.25 -36.94 -11.19
CA GLY A 304 -20.17 -37.85 -11.58
C GLY A 304 -18.99 -37.18 -12.29
N ARG A 305 -18.82 -35.85 -12.16
CA ARG A 305 -17.71 -35.11 -12.79
C ARG A 305 -16.46 -35.10 -11.90
N THR A 306 -15.28 -35.10 -12.51
CA THR A 306 -13.97 -35.03 -11.84
C THR A 306 -12.98 -34.18 -12.65
N GLY A 307 -11.90 -33.70 -12.03
CA GLY A 307 -10.86 -32.91 -12.70
C GLY A 307 -11.28 -31.49 -13.12
N LEU A 308 -12.36 -30.96 -12.55
CA LEU A 308 -12.88 -29.62 -12.82
C LEU A 308 -12.62 -28.67 -11.63
N ILE A 309 -12.38 -27.39 -11.94
CA ILE A 309 -12.46 -26.29 -10.98
C ILE A 309 -13.85 -25.68 -11.09
N THR A 310 -14.62 -25.64 -10.01
CA THR A 310 -15.92 -24.97 -10.00
C THR A 310 -15.75 -23.51 -10.39
N SER A 311 -16.61 -23.03 -11.27
CA SER A 311 -16.55 -21.68 -11.83
C SER A 311 -17.92 -21.03 -11.74
N VAL A 312 -17.96 -19.75 -11.35
CA VAL A 312 -19.16 -18.91 -11.42
C VAL A 312 -18.88 -17.76 -12.38
N ALA A 313 -19.81 -17.51 -13.29
CA ALA A 313 -19.72 -16.45 -14.30
C ALA A 313 -20.93 -15.52 -14.22
N ASN A 314 -20.90 -14.46 -15.04
CA ASN A 314 -21.86 -13.35 -15.01
C ASN A 314 -21.86 -12.56 -13.67
N LEU A 315 -20.67 -12.40 -13.08
CA LEU A 315 -20.48 -11.82 -11.74
C LEU A 315 -20.85 -10.32 -11.62
N GLY A 316 -21.11 -9.64 -12.74
CA GLY A 316 -21.62 -8.26 -12.74
C GLY A 316 -23.14 -8.16 -12.68
N ALA A 317 -23.87 -9.26 -12.86
CA ALA A 317 -25.32 -9.31 -12.75
C ALA A 317 -25.76 -9.58 -11.30
N PRO A 318 -27.06 -9.38 -10.97
CA PRO A 318 -27.60 -9.85 -9.70
C PRO A 318 -27.34 -11.34 -9.47
N VAL A 319 -27.15 -11.75 -8.21
CA VAL A 319 -26.76 -13.13 -7.84
C VAL A 319 -27.67 -14.20 -8.44
N LYS A 320 -28.98 -13.92 -8.55
CA LYS A 320 -29.96 -14.84 -9.16
C LYS A 320 -29.70 -15.14 -10.64
N ASP A 321 -28.93 -14.30 -11.32
CA ASP A 321 -28.61 -14.39 -12.75
C ASP A 321 -27.18 -14.91 -12.98
N TRP A 322 -26.47 -15.31 -11.92
CA TRP A 322 -25.15 -15.93 -12.01
C TRP A 322 -25.25 -17.35 -12.57
N THR A 323 -24.26 -17.73 -13.37
CA THR A 323 -24.17 -19.09 -13.93
C THR A 323 -23.07 -19.88 -13.23
N VAL A 324 -23.35 -21.12 -12.84
CA VAL A 324 -22.40 -22.00 -12.13
C VAL A 324 -22.06 -23.21 -12.99
N GLY A 325 -20.78 -23.58 -13.07
CA GLY A 325 -20.28 -24.69 -13.87
C GLY A 325 -18.90 -25.18 -13.42
N GLY A 326 -18.21 -25.91 -14.28
CA GLY A 326 -16.86 -26.42 -14.00
C GLY A 326 -15.92 -26.24 -15.19
N THR A 327 -14.75 -25.66 -14.93
CA THR A 327 -13.68 -25.47 -15.93
C THR A 327 -12.66 -26.60 -15.80
N PRO A 328 -12.28 -27.30 -16.87
CA PRO A 328 -11.26 -28.35 -16.80
C PRO A 328 -9.93 -27.83 -16.25
N LEU A 329 -9.39 -28.47 -15.20
CA LEU A 329 -8.14 -28.04 -14.56
C LEU A 329 -7.00 -27.90 -15.56
N THR A 330 -6.89 -28.85 -16.49
CA THR A 330 -5.84 -28.88 -17.52
C THR A 330 -5.90 -27.71 -18.49
N SER A 331 -7.05 -27.07 -18.68
CA SER A 331 -7.18 -25.88 -19.53
C SER A 331 -6.47 -24.64 -18.97
N LEU A 332 -6.15 -24.66 -17.66
CA LEU A 332 -5.44 -23.58 -16.97
C LEU A 332 -3.95 -23.90 -16.75
N MET A 333 -3.50 -25.10 -17.16
CA MET A 333 -2.14 -25.56 -16.92
C MET A 333 -1.17 -25.12 -18.01
N ASP A 334 0.06 -24.88 -17.59
CA ASP A 334 1.23 -24.62 -18.42
C ASP A 334 2.41 -25.47 -17.89
N VAL A 335 3.53 -25.52 -18.60
CA VAL A 335 4.72 -26.28 -18.22
C VAL A 335 5.85 -25.34 -17.82
N GLU A 336 6.24 -25.36 -16.55
CA GLU A 336 7.37 -24.58 -16.02
C GLU A 336 8.53 -25.49 -15.62
N ARG A 337 9.77 -25.01 -15.77
CA ARG A 337 10.97 -25.71 -15.29
C ARG A 337 11.25 -25.32 -13.84
N ARG A 338 11.14 -26.27 -12.90
CA ARG A 338 11.43 -26.10 -11.46
C ARG A 338 12.43 -27.15 -10.99
N HIS A 339 13.50 -26.70 -10.33
CA HIS A 339 14.63 -27.56 -9.92
C HIS A 339 15.14 -28.46 -11.06
N GLY A 340 15.32 -27.88 -12.24
CA GLY A 340 15.82 -28.57 -13.43
C GLY A 340 14.82 -29.48 -14.16
N LYS A 341 13.64 -29.76 -13.59
CA LYS A 341 12.60 -30.63 -14.19
C LYS A 341 11.38 -29.82 -14.68
N PHE A 342 10.78 -30.24 -15.79
CA PHE A 342 9.51 -29.69 -16.27
C PHE A 342 8.37 -30.22 -15.41
N LYS A 343 7.53 -29.32 -14.88
CA LYS A 343 6.37 -29.66 -14.06
C LYS A 343 5.13 -28.91 -14.55
N PRO A 344 3.96 -29.56 -14.60
CA PRO A 344 2.72 -28.87 -14.92
C PRO A 344 2.32 -27.97 -13.75
N VAL A 345 1.95 -26.74 -14.05
CA VAL A 345 1.57 -25.71 -13.07
C VAL A 345 0.42 -24.87 -13.61
N ILE A 346 -0.34 -24.20 -12.75
CA ILE A 346 -1.32 -23.20 -13.20
C ILE A 346 -0.58 -21.91 -13.51
N LYS A 347 -0.77 -21.39 -14.72
CA LYS A 347 -0.18 -20.10 -15.12
C LYS A 347 -0.80 -18.98 -14.27
N LYS A 348 0.06 -18.13 -13.69
CA LYS A 348 -0.40 -16.99 -12.91
C LYS A 348 -0.96 -15.92 -13.85
N ALA A 349 -2.17 -15.45 -13.59
CA ALA A 349 -2.74 -14.31 -14.29
C ALA A 349 -2.17 -13.00 -13.71
N MET A 350 -1.46 -12.26 -14.55
CA MET A 350 -0.82 -10.99 -14.21
C MET A 350 -1.73 -9.82 -14.56
N VAL A 351 -1.44 -8.60 -14.11
CA VAL A 351 -2.12 -7.40 -14.60
C VAL A 351 -1.90 -7.26 -16.10
N ASP A 352 -2.98 -7.22 -16.88
CA ASP A 352 -2.93 -6.93 -18.31
C ASP A 352 -2.77 -5.42 -18.54
N LEU A 353 -1.61 -5.01 -19.04
CA LEU A 353 -1.31 -3.60 -19.36
C LEU A 353 -2.15 -3.06 -20.54
N GLN A 354 -2.81 -3.94 -21.30
CA GLN A 354 -3.78 -3.56 -22.32
C GLN A 354 -5.22 -3.66 -21.83
N GLY A 355 -5.44 -4.20 -20.63
CA GLY A 355 -6.73 -4.36 -20.00
C GLY A 355 -7.36 -3.04 -19.56
N ALA A 356 -8.69 -3.02 -19.48
CA ALA A 356 -9.46 -1.85 -19.06
C ALA A 356 -9.06 -1.30 -17.67
N PRO A 357 -8.80 -2.14 -16.64
CA PRO A 357 -8.37 -1.65 -15.32
C PRO A 357 -7.08 -0.82 -15.37
N PHE A 358 -6.04 -1.36 -16.01
CA PHE A 358 -4.76 -0.66 -16.11
C PHE A 358 -4.86 0.59 -16.99
N LYS A 359 -5.56 0.53 -18.13
CA LYS A 359 -5.78 1.70 -18.99
C LYS A 359 -6.52 2.83 -18.26
N LYS A 360 -7.53 2.50 -17.45
CA LYS A 360 -8.22 3.48 -16.60
C LYS A 360 -7.25 4.13 -15.64
N PHE A 361 -6.49 3.35 -14.87
CA PHE A 361 -5.47 3.86 -13.95
C PHE A 361 -4.42 4.75 -14.67
N ALA A 362 -3.86 4.27 -15.78
CA ALA A 362 -2.85 4.99 -16.56
C ALA A 362 -3.36 6.34 -17.09
N SER A 363 -4.64 6.45 -17.43
CA SER A 363 -5.24 7.69 -17.95
C SER A 363 -5.38 8.81 -16.92
N ILE A 364 -5.33 8.49 -15.62
CA ILE A 364 -5.66 9.43 -14.53
C ILE A 364 -4.53 9.59 -13.49
N ARG A 365 -3.57 8.66 -13.43
CA ARG A 365 -2.48 8.66 -12.43
C ARG A 365 -1.65 9.95 -12.40
N ASP A 366 -1.47 10.61 -13.54
CA ASP A 366 -0.68 11.85 -13.60
C ASP A 366 -1.40 12.99 -12.86
N ASP A 367 -2.74 13.06 -12.94
CA ASP A 367 -3.55 14.01 -12.16
C ASP A 367 -3.43 13.72 -10.66
N TRP A 368 -3.54 12.45 -10.27
CA TRP A 368 -3.43 12.01 -8.87
C TRP A 368 -2.05 12.27 -8.27
N SER A 369 -1.00 12.19 -9.09
CA SER A 369 0.37 12.39 -8.64
C SER A 369 0.62 13.80 -8.10
N LEU A 370 0.02 14.82 -8.71
CA LEU A 370 0.25 16.22 -8.35
C LEU A 370 -0.88 16.81 -7.51
N LYS A 371 -2.13 16.35 -7.68
CA LYS A 371 -3.30 16.87 -6.97
C LYS A 371 -3.76 15.94 -5.86
N ASN A 372 -4.43 16.50 -4.85
CA ASN A 372 -5.03 15.70 -3.78
C ASN A 372 -6.43 15.25 -4.23
N ARG A 373 -6.48 14.10 -4.91
CA ARG A 373 -7.70 13.48 -5.46
C ARG A 373 -8.05 12.18 -4.76
N TYR A 374 -7.60 12.02 -3.51
CA TYR A 374 -7.79 10.79 -2.72
C TYR A 374 -9.25 10.34 -2.74
N ILE A 375 -9.51 9.10 -2.37
CA ILE A 375 -10.87 8.64 -2.10
C ILE A 375 -10.84 7.85 -0.80
N ASN A 376 -11.84 8.06 0.05
CA ASN A 376 -12.05 7.25 1.24
C ASN A 376 -13.23 6.30 0.99
N PRO A 377 -12.99 5.02 0.66
CA PRO A 377 -14.07 4.08 0.35
C PRO A 377 -14.94 3.74 1.57
N GLY A 378 -14.51 4.07 2.79
CA GLY A 378 -15.19 3.69 4.02
C GLY A 378 -15.07 2.19 4.35
N PRO A 379 -15.62 1.76 5.50
CA PRO A 379 -15.65 0.35 5.86
C PRO A 379 -16.67 -0.42 5.01
N MET A 380 -16.38 -1.71 4.80
CA MET A 380 -17.32 -2.64 4.16
C MET A 380 -18.67 -2.61 4.86
N GLN A 381 -19.74 -2.50 4.08
CA GLN A 381 -21.13 -2.54 4.56
C GLN A 381 -21.76 -3.88 4.21
N PHE A 382 -22.60 -4.41 5.11
CA PHE A 382 -23.37 -5.64 4.87
C PHE A 382 -24.84 -5.37 4.53
N VAL A 383 -25.29 -4.13 4.76
CA VAL A 383 -26.64 -3.66 4.47
C VAL A 383 -26.58 -2.27 3.84
N GLY A 384 -27.59 -1.94 3.04
CA GLY A 384 -27.73 -0.63 2.41
C GLY A 384 -27.12 -0.53 1.01
N PRO A 385 -27.12 0.66 0.39
CA PRO A 385 -26.84 0.82 -1.04
C PRO A 385 -25.44 0.40 -1.51
N THR A 386 -24.47 0.27 -0.59
CA THR A 386 -23.08 -0.06 -0.91
C THR A 386 -22.70 -1.51 -0.57
N SER A 387 -23.62 -2.31 0.00
CA SER A 387 -23.30 -3.65 0.51
C SER A 387 -22.95 -4.66 -0.57
N ASP A 388 -23.50 -4.50 -1.77
CA ASP A 388 -23.34 -5.42 -2.90
C ASP A 388 -22.43 -4.85 -4.00
N VAL A 389 -21.63 -3.83 -3.68
CA VAL A 389 -20.71 -3.21 -4.62
C VAL A 389 -19.56 -4.16 -4.93
N ILE A 390 -19.40 -4.50 -6.21
CA ILE A 390 -18.23 -5.23 -6.71
C ILE A 390 -17.02 -4.28 -6.91
N ASN A 391 -15.82 -4.85 -6.90
CA ASN A 391 -14.57 -4.09 -7.04
C ASN A 391 -14.44 -3.40 -8.42
N HIS A 392 -13.59 -2.38 -8.51
CA HIS A 392 -13.44 -1.59 -9.74
C HIS A 392 -12.87 -2.41 -10.90
N THR A 393 -11.95 -3.31 -10.59
CA THR A 393 -11.32 -4.23 -11.55
C THR A 393 -12.37 -5.06 -12.28
N LEU A 394 -13.25 -5.75 -11.55
CA LEU A 394 -14.31 -6.56 -12.15
C LEU A 394 -15.30 -5.71 -12.97
N LYS A 395 -15.68 -4.52 -12.47
CA LYS A 395 -16.56 -3.61 -13.23
C LYS A 395 -15.96 -3.25 -14.59
N LEU A 396 -14.68 -2.88 -14.59
CA LEU A 396 -13.95 -2.46 -15.79
C LEU A 396 -13.73 -3.62 -16.76
N GLU A 397 -13.41 -4.82 -16.26
CA GLU A 397 -13.24 -6.02 -17.09
C GLU A 397 -14.56 -6.44 -17.76
N LEU A 398 -15.69 -6.26 -17.09
CA LEU A 398 -17.02 -6.54 -17.64
C LEU A 398 -17.54 -5.42 -18.56
N GLY A 399 -16.77 -4.37 -18.80
CA GLY A 399 -17.19 -3.24 -19.64
C GLY A 399 -18.26 -2.35 -19.01
N SER A 400 -18.53 -2.50 -17.71
CA SER A 400 -19.40 -1.58 -16.97
C SER A 400 -18.62 -0.27 -16.74
N GLN A 401 -19.15 0.85 -17.23
CA GLN A 401 -18.49 2.15 -17.00
C GLN A 401 -18.50 2.46 -15.50
N SER A 402 -17.29 2.70 -14.95
CA SER A 402 -17.07 3.03 -13.54
C SER A 402 -17.28 4.49 -13.22
#